data_AF-A0A2N5N8W9-F1
#
_entry.id   AF-A0A2N5N8W9-F1
#
_cell.length_a   1.000
_cell.length_b   1.000
_cell.length_c   1.000
_cell.angle_alpha   90.00
_cell.angle_beta   90.00
_cell.angle_gamma   90.00
#
_symmetry.space_group_name_H-M   'P 1'
#
loop_
_entity.id
_entity.type
_entity.pdbx_description
1 polymer ?
#
loop_
_entity_poly.entity_id
_entity_poly.type
_entity_poly.pdbx_seq_one_letter_code
_entity_poly.pdbx_strand_id
1 'polypeptide(L)'
;MQPDRSKETEIAFYEPYPAAGLYGRDGEAPDWAAIAADPALAEPIAELRAEAARLQERPEPQLTEELYAEFEREGRRLGYEAAYFERRGRLTAFGLLTLLGLGGDSARALLRQTIDAVLGENTWCLPAHMKGEAIERGIDLFAAETGFALAELLVLGGDALDEPLRRRIAGQLERRLFGPYLEQGPYPWETAEHNWSAVCAGSIGAAALLTLPADDPRLERIVAKALGSMDAYLAGFGDDGACLEGIGYWTYGFGYYVYFADLLRARTGGRLDLLDGPKAQAIAGFQQKAYLCGSRTVNFSDAEPHERAMPGLAAYLSRRYPGLPSPPPSVLGRFGDDPCARFAPALRNLLWRAPAERGAPAPESWPSGSWLLPDAGWLVSRHRSAGGSFGFAAKGGHNAEPHNHLDLGHFLLVEEGEPDFAADLGSGEYTAAYFGPERYGYACAGAHGHSLPSPLGLSQLPGRERFARILEAEAGAAEDRLRLELAAAYGLPLGASLTRRLRWRKQELPELELTDELRLPELAGAARPDGVPLLATALITRCEPLGQEDGSLLLQGSRRRMRITWPAGSLQLRIERHSFSNHSGLEETYVRLAFETAAPVDAAASSASISLSLRFLP
;
A
#
# COMPACT_ATOMS: atom_id res chain seq x y z
N MET A 1 4.53 -12.62 21.34
CA MET A 1 3.22 -13.31 21.46
C MET A 1 2.30 -12.37 22.24
N GLN A 2 1.40 -11.65 21.55
CA GLN A 2 0.36 -10.91 22.27
C GLN A 2 -0.68 -11.91 22.81
N PRO A 3 -1.28 -11.66 23.99
CA PRO A 3 -2.34 -12.51 24.51
C PRO A 3 -3.56 -12.47 23.58
N ASP A 4 -4.26 -13.60 23.47
CA ASP A 4 -5.53 -13.74 22.76
C ASP A 4 -6.59 -12.86 23.44
N ARG A 5 -6.81 -11.66 22.90
CA ARG A 5 -7.68 -10.63 23.50
C ARG A 5 -9.17 -10.99 23.42
N SER A 6 -9.52 -12.06 22.69
CA SER A 6 -10.90 -12.54 22.59
C SER A 6 -11.38 -13.32 23.82
N LYS A 7 -10.45 -13.73 24.72
CA LYS A 7 -10.75 -14.60 25.87
C LYS A 7 -10.59 -13.95 27.24
N GLU A 8 -10.03 -12.75 27.30
CA GLU A 8 -9.79 -12.05 28.55
C GLU A 8 -10.58 -10.73 28.55
N THR A 9 -11.58 -10.65 29.42
CA THR A 9 -12.39 -9.46 29.83
C THR A 9 -13.80 -9.40 29.24
N GLU A 10 -14.79 -9.45 30.12
CA GLU A 10 -16.17 -8.98 29.87
C GLU A 10 -16.09 -7.54 29.32
N ILE A 11 -16.43 -7.34 28.04
CA ILE A 11 -16.25 -6.03 27.39
C ILE A 11 -17.37 -5.11 27.85
N ALA A 12 -17.12 -4.39 28.95
CA ALA A 12 -18.06 -3.38 29.40
C ALA A 12 -17.99 -2.13 28.50
N PHE A 13 -19.14 -1.70 27.99
CA PHE A 13 -19.29 -0.42 27.28
C PHE A 13 -19.88 0.62 28.24
N TYR A 14 -19.43 1.87 28.16
CA TYR A 14 -19.95 2.92 29.04
C TYR A 14 -21.38 3.35 28.63
N GLU A 15 -22.26 3.52 29.61
CA GLU A 15 -23.55 4.19 29.46
C GLU A 15 -23.65 5.46 30.31
N PRO A 16 -24.32 6.51 29.83
CA PRO A 16 -24.65 6.81 28.43
C PRO A 16 -23.48 7.54 27.76
N TYR A 17 -22.97 7.02 26.63
CA TYR A 17 -22.00 7.75 25.79
C TYR A 17 -22.73 8.23 24.52
N PRO A 18 -22.92 9.54 24.31
CA PRO A 18 -23.52 10.03 23.08
C PRO A 18 -22.61 9.62 21.91
N ALA A 19 -23.13 8.88 20.92
CA ALA A 19 -22.32 8.32 19.83
C ALA A 19 -21.53 9.40 19.06
N ALA A 20 -22.09 10.60 18.89
CA ALA A 20 -21.39 11.73 18.29
C ALA A 20 -20.18 12.18 19.13
N GLY A 21 -20.24 11.98 20.44
CA GLY A 21 -19.16 12.20 21.40
C GLY A 21 -17.94 11.31 21.19
N LEU A 22 -18.04 10.26 20.36
CA LEU A 22 -16.90 9.39 20.03
C LEU A 22 -15.92 10.08 19.07
N TYR A 23 -16.34 11.17 18.43
CA TYR A 23 -15.53 11.91 17.45
C TYR A 23 -15.04 13.27 17.94
N GLY A 24 -15.62 13.80 19.02
CA GLY A 24 -15.14 15.05 19.60
C GLY A 24 -14.42 14.84 20.92
N ARG A 25 -14.09 15.95 21.57
CA ARG A 25 -13.23 15.98 22.76
C ARG A 25 -14.04 15.74 24.01
N ASP A 26 -13.47 14.98 24.95
CA ASP A 26 -14.07 14.73 26.26
C ASP A 26 -15.51 14.20 26.20
N GLY A 27 -15.90 13.56 25.09
CA GLY A 27 -17.25 13.04 24.86
C GLY A 27 -18.24 14.03 24.23
N GLU A 28 -17.80 15.21 23.79
CA GLU A 28 -18.64 16.17 23.06
C GLU A 28 -18.67 15.89 21.56
N ALA A 29 -19.72 16.33 20.86
CA ALA A 29 -19.79 16.22 19.41
C ALA A 29 -18.77 17.16 18.72
N PRO A 30 -18.29 16.85 17.50
CA PRO A 30 -17.42 17.75 16.76
C PRO A 30 -18.05 19.12 16.52
N ASP A 31 -17.28 20.20 16.75
CA ASP A 31 -17.67 21.54 16.34
C ASP A 31 -17.39 21.74 14.86
N TRP A 32 -18.40 21.40 14.03
CA TRP A 32 -18.32 21.51 12.58
C TRP A 32 -18.09 22.94 12.09
N ALA A 33 -18.61 23.95 12.78
CA ALA A 33 -18.43 25.35 12.40
C ALA A 33 -16.98 25.79 12.63
N ALA A 34 -16.36 25.37 13.74
CA ALA A 34 -14.95 25.62 14.00
C ALA A 34 -14.04 24.89 13.00
N ILE A 35 -14.35 23.64 12.65
CA ILE A 35 -13.62 22.87 11.63
C ILE A 35 -13.72 23.58 10.27
N ALA A 36 -14.92 23.99 9.85
CA ALA A 36 -15.15 24.68 8.59
C ALA A 36 -14.43 26.05 8.52
N ALA A 37 -14.18 26.68 9.66
CA ALA A 37 -13.49 27.96 9.78
C ALA A 37 -11.96 27.84 9.98
N ASP A 38 -11.38 26.64 10.14
CA ASP A 38 -9.94 26.48 10.35
C ASP A 38 -9.15 26.86 9.08
N PRO A 39 -8.25 27.85 9.13
CA PRO A 39 -7.40 28.20 7.99
C PRO A 39 -6.56 27.03 7.47
N ALA A 40 -6.19 26.06 8.30
CA ALA A 40 -5.42 24.89 7.88
C ALA A 40 -6.24 23.88 7.04
N LEU A 41 -7.56 24.02 7.02
CA LEU A 41 -8.49 23.23 6.22
C LEU A 41 -9.05 24.00 5.03
N ALA A 42 -8.67 25.26 4.83
CA ALA A 42 -9.21 26.10 3.75
C ALA A 42 -9.00 25.48 2.35
N GLU A 43 -7.79 25.00 2.05
CA GLU A 43 -7.47 24.34 0.78
C GLU A 43 -8.21 22.99 0.63
N PRO A 44 -8.14 22.03 1.58
CA PRO A 44 -8.94 20.81 1.53
C PRO A 44 -10.45 21.04 1.37
N ILE A 45 -11.01 22.05 2.03
CA ILE A 45 -12.43 22.41 1.90
C ILE A 45 -12.73 22.99 0.51
N ALA A 46 -11.81 23.75 -0.07
CA ALA A 46 -11.95 24.24 -1.44
C ALA A 46 -11.91 23.09 -2.46
N GLU A 47 -11.03 22.11 -2.28
CA GLU A 47 -10.97 20.89 -3.09
C GLU A 47 -12.27 20.07 -2.97
N LEU A 48 -12.77 19.86 -1.75
CA LEU A 48 -14.05 19.21 -1.48
C LEU A 48 -15.22 19.91 -2.21
N ARG A 49 -15.26 21.25 -2.19
CA ARG A 49 -16.29 22.03 -2.90
C ARG A 49 -16.18 21.88 -4.41
N ALA A 50 -14.95 21.89 -4.95
CA ALA A 50 -14.72 21.71 -6.38
C ALA A 50 -15.17 20.32 -6.84
N GLU A 51 -14.84 19.28 -6.07
CA GLU A 51 -15.25 17.90 -6.37
C GLU A 51 -16.76 17.71 -6.27
N ALA A 52 -17.40 18.29 -5.24
CA ALA A 52 -18.86 18.26 -5.12
C ALA A 52 -19.56 18.96 -6.30
N ALA A 53 -19.02 20.10 -6.77
CA ALA A 53 -19.55 20.80 -7.94
C ALA A 53 -19.42 19.94 -9.21
N ARG A 54 -18.25 19.33 -9.42
CA ARG A 54 -18.01 18.39 -10.54
C ARG A 54 -18.99 17.22 -10.53
N LEU A 55 -19.23 16.63 -9.36
CA LEU A 55 -20.17 15.51 -9.19
C LEU A 55 -21.62 15.94 -9.41
N GLN A 56 -22.00 17.14 -8.96
CA GLN A 56 -23.36 17.67 -9.15
C GLN A 56 -23.70 17.87 -10.64
N GLU A 57 -22.73 18.23 -11.48
CA GLU A 57 -22.93 18.40 -12.93
C GLU A 57 -23.06 17.08 -13.70
N ARG A 58 -22.68 15.95 -13.08
CA ARG A 58 -22.75 14.62 -13.70
C ARG A 58 -24.02 13.89 -13.29
N PRO A 59 -24.61 13.07 -14.18
CA PRO A 59 -25.73 12.21 -13.81
C PRO A 59 -25.31 11.17 -12.75
N GLU A 60 -26.26 10.73 -11.94
CA GLU A 60 -26.04 9.62 -11.00
C GLU A 60 -25.62 8.36 -11.77
N PRO A 61 -24.45 7.75 -11.46
CA PRO A 61 -23.98 6.57 -12.16
C PRO A 61 -24.97 5.42 -12.01
N GLN A 62 -25.08 4.57 -13.05
CA GLN A 62 -25.94 3.38 -13.02
C GLN A 62 -25.08 2.14 -12.79
N LEU A 63 -25.39 1.36 -11.75
CA LEU A 63 -24.76 0.07 -11.47
C LEU A 63 -25.69 -1.04 -11.95
N THR A 64 -25.69 -1.30 -13.27
CA THR A 64 -26.59 -2.29 -13.87
C THR A 64 -26.07 -3.73 -13.68
N GLU A 65 -26.96 -4.71 -13.84
CA GLU A 65 -26.58 -6.13 -13.78
C GLU A 65 -25.61 -6.49 -14.90
N GLU A 66 -25.74 -5.90 -16.09
CA GLU A 66 -24.82 -6.12 -17.21
C GLU A 66 -23.41 -5.62 -16.90
N LEU A 67 -23.30 -4.46 -16.23
CA LEU A 67 -22.01 -3.91 -15.81
C LEU A 67 -21.38 -4.78 -14.72
N TYR A 68 -22.18 -5.29 -13.79
CA TYR A 68 -21.71 -6.20 -12.75
C TYR A 68 -21.19 -7.53 -13.36
N ALA A 69 -21.93 -8.09 -14.32
CA ALA A 69 -21.61 -9.36 -14.97
C ALA A 69 -20.40 -9.31 -15.92
N GLU A 70 -19.90 -8.11 -16.27
CA GLU A 70 -18.72 -7.95 -17.15
C GLU A 70 -17.49 -8.67 -16.57
N PHE A 71 -17.30 -8.63 -15.26
CA PHE A 71 -16.18 -9.32 -14.62
C PHE A 71 -16.27 -10.84 -14.78
N GLU A 72 -17.45 -11.44 -14.58
CA GLU A 72 -17.62 -12.89 -14.73
C GLU A 72 -17.44 -13.34 -16.20
N ARG A 73 -17.89 -12.50 -17.15
CA ARG A 73 -17.82 -12.81 -18.59
C ARG A 73 -16.43 -12.60 -19.18
N GLU A 74 -15.75 -11.52 -18.79
CA GLU A 74 -14.57 -11.00 -19.49
C GLU A 74 -13.37 -10.75 -18.57
N GLY A 75 -13.53 -10.89 -17.26
CA GLY A 75 -12.46 -10.68 -16.27
C GLY A 75 -12.05 -9.21 -16.06
N ARG A 76 -12.83 -8.25 -16.61
CA ARG A 76 -12.57 -6.81 -16.50
C ARG A 76 -13.27 -6.20 -15.29
N ARG A 77 -12.56 -5.32 -14.58
CA ARG A 77 -13.03 -4.69 -13.33
C ARG A 77 -13.37 -3.21 -13.47
N LEU A 78 -12.59 -2.50 -14.29
CA LEU A 78 -12.55 -1.03 -14.33
C LEU A 78 -13.91 -0.39 -14.65
N GLY A 79 -14.73 -1.01 -15.51
CA GLY A 79 -16.04 -0.49 -15.90
C GLY A 79 -16.99 -0.34 -14.71
N TYR A 80 -17.17 -1.41 -13.93
CA TYR A 80 -18.01 -1.39 -12.73
C TYR A 80 -17.40 -0.52 -11.62
N GLU A 81 -16.09 -0.64 -11.40
CA GLU A 81 -15.37 0.11 -10.37
C GLU A 81 -15.48 1.64 -10.57
N ALA A 82 -15.36 2.13 -11.80
CA ALA A 82 -15.50 3.56 -12.10
C ALA A 82 -16.88 4.11 -11.70
N ALA A 83 -17.96 3.40 -12.06
CA ALA A 83 -19.31 3.79 -11.69
C ALA A 83 -19.56 3.66 -10.17
N TYR A 84 -19.01 2.61 -9.55
CA TYR A 84 -19.16 2.35 -8.12
C TYR A 84 -18.46 3.42 -7.27
N PHE A 85 -17.19 3.71 -7.57
CA PHE A 85 -16.41 4.70 -6.84
C PHE A 85 -16.85 6.13 -7.09
N GLU A 86 -17.42 6.46 -8.26
CA GLU A 86 -18.08 7.75 -8.44
C GLU A 86 -19.26 7.95 -7.47
N ARG A 87 -20.07 6.92 -7.24
CA ARG A 87 -21.16 7.00 -6.26
C ARG A 87 -20.64 7.12 -4.83
N ARG A 88 -19.56 6.41 -4.48
CA ARG A 88 -18.88 6.59 -3.18
C ARG A 88 -18.30 8.00 -3.04
N GLY A 89 -17.77 8.58 -4.12
CA GLY A 89 -17.35 9.98 -4.20
C GLY A 89 -18.48 10.96 -3.91
N ARG A 90 -19.70 10.72 -4.44
CA ARG A 90 -20.89 11.51 -4.10
C ARG A 90 -21.23 11.42 -2.61
N LEU A 91 -21.20 10.21 -2.04
CA LEU A 91 -21.51 9.98 -0.62
C LEU A 91 -20.53 10.75 0.27
N THR A 92 -19.24 10.67 -0.05
CA THR A 92 -18.17 11.38 0.65
C THR A 92 -18.27 12.88 0.48
N ALA A 93 -18.36 13.39 -0.74
CA ALA A 93 -18.38 14.83 -0.99
C ALA A 93 -19.61 15.52 -0.38
N PHE A 94 -20.82 15.01 -0.64
CA PHE A 94 -22.05 15.61 -0.12
C PHE A 94 -22.24 15.36 1.38
N GLY A 95 -21.76 14.23 1.88
CA GLY A 95 -21.73 13.94 3.32
C GLY A 95 -20.88 14.94 4.08
N LEU A 96 -19.62 15.14 3.67
CA LEU A 96 -18.71 16.07 4.35
C LEU A 96 -19.14 17.53 4.22
N LEU A 97 -19.66 17.95 3.06
CA LEU A 97 -20.24 19.30 2.92
C LEU A 97 -21.40 19.52 3.89
N THR A 98 -22.29 18.53 4.00
CA THR A 98 -23.43 18.59 4.93
C THR A 98 -22.97 18.71 6.38
N LEU A 99 -21.99 17.89 6.79
CA LEU A 99 -21.41 17.93 8.14
C LEU A 99 -20.80 19.30 8.44
N LEU A 100 -20.04 19.87 7.51
CA LEU A 100 -19.43 21.20 7.65
C LEU A 100 -20.44 22.37 7.60
N GLY A 101 -21.74 22.10 7.41
CA GLY A 101 -22.75 23.14 7.23
C GLY A 101 -22.59 23.93 5.93
N LEU A 102 -21.91 23.36 4.94
CA LEU A 102 -21.61 23.98 3.64
C LEU A 102 -22.59 23.49 2.57
N GLY A 103 -22.96 24.36 1.63
CA GLY A 103 -23.87 24.02 0.52
C GLY A 103 -25.36 23.96 0.88
N GLY A 104 -25.72 24.17 2.15
CA GLY A 104 -27.11 24.35 2.60
C GLY A 104 -28.03 23.17 2.24
N ASP A 105 -29.29 23.49 1.92
CA ASP A 105 -30.31 22.49 1.57
C ASP A 105 -29.98 21.68 0.32
N SER A 106 -29.20 22.25 -0.61
CA SER A 106 -28.76 21.55 -1.83
C SER A 106 -27.85 20.37 -1.48
N ALA A 107 -26.85 20.58 -0.62
CA ALA A 107 -25.94 19.51 -0.20
C ALA A 107 -26.72 18.41 0.57
N ARG A 108 -27.66 18.80 1.43
CA ARG A 108 -28.52 17.86 2.17
C ARG A 108 -29.40 17.03 1.25
N ALA A 109 -30.01 17.65 0.23
CA ALA A 109 -30.83 16.95 -0.75
C ALA A 109 -30.01 15.95 -1.57
N LEU A 110 -28.83 16.35 -2.04
CA LEU A 110 -27.91 15.49 -2.78
C LEU A 110 -27.41 14.32 -1.91
N LEU A 111 -27.07 14.57 -0.64
CA LEU A 111 -26.70 13.51 0.29
C LEU A 111 -27.83 12.48 0.45
N ARG A 112 -29.08 12.92 0.66
CA ARG A 112 -30.24 12.02 0.79
C ARG A 112 -30.44 11.19 -0.48
N GLN A 113 -30.37 11.82 -1.65
CA GLN A 113 -30.47 11.14 -2.94
C GLN A 113 -29.36 10.09 -3.11
N THR A 114 -28.12 10.43 -2.75
CA THR A 114 -27.00 9.49 -2.85
C THR A 114 -27.13 8.34 -1.86
N ILE A 115 -27.55 8.60 -0.63
CA ILE A 115 -27.84 7.51 0.33
C ILE A 115 -28.94 6.62 -0.23
N ASP A 116 -30.02 7.18 -0.78
CA ASP A 116 -31.08 6.38 -1.41
C ASP A 116 -30.56 5.49 -2.53
N ALA A 117 -29.67 6.01 -3.38
CA ALA A 117 -29.02 5.23 -4.43
C ALA A 117 -28.15 4.09 -3.85
N VAL A 118 -27.35 4.37 -2.82
CA VAL A 118 -26.51 3.35 -2.14
C VAL A 118 -27.36 2.27 -1.47
N LEU A 119 -28.44 2.63 -0.78
CA LEU A 119 -29.33 1.66 -0.13
C LEU A 119 -30.09 0.80 -1.16
N GLY A 120 -30.29 1.33 -2.38
CA GLY A 120 -30.93 0.64 -3.51
C GLY A 120 -30.02 -0.30 -4.29
N GLU A 121 -28.73 -0.36 -4.00
CA GLU A 121 -27.80 -1.27 -4.68
C GLU A 121 -28.14 -2.74 -4.41
N ASN A 122 -28.03 -3.59 -5.42
CA ASN A 122 -28.22 -5.04 -5.25
C ASN A 122 -27.22 -5.61 -4.23
N THR A 123 -25.96 -5.16 -4.31
CA THR A 123 -24.89 -5.46 -3.36
C THR A 123 -23.98 -4.27 -3.17
N TRP A 124 -23.26 -4.26 -2.05
CA TRP A 124 -22.16 -3.33 -1.81
C TRP A 124 -20.79 -3.96 -2.08
N CYS A 125 -20.76 -5.23 -2.52
CA CYS A 125 -19.53 -5.92 -2.87
C CYS A 125 -19.15 -5.66 -4.33
N LEU A 126 -17.84 -5.65 -4.62
CA LEU A 126 -17.38 -5.64 -6.00
C LEU A 126 -17.53 -7.02 -6.66
N PRO A 127 -17.83 -7.09 -7.98
CA PRO A 127 -17.92 -8.35 -8.71
C PRO A 127 -16.69 -9.24 -8.54
N ALA A 128 -15.50 -8.62 -8.54
CA ALA A 128 -14.22 -9.31 -8.43
C ALA A 128 -14.03 -10.07 -7.11
N HIS A 129 -14.76 -9.68 -6.07
CA HIS A 129 -14.66 -10.26 -4.74
C HIS A 129 -15.71 -11.34 -4.49
N MET A 130 -16.71 -11.47 -5.37
CA MET A 130 -17.87 -12.36 -5.20
C MET A 130 -17.84 -13.59 -6.10
N LYS A 131 -16.68 -13.91 -6.71
CA LYS A 131 -16.59 -14.99 -7.70
C LYS A 131 -17.02 -16.34 -7.11
N GLY A 132 -18.16 -16.86 -7.55
CA GLY A 132 -18.72 -18.13 -7.09
C GLY A 132 -19.46 -18.05 -5.74
N GLU A 133 -19.67 -16.84 -5.21
CA GLU A 133 -20.36 -16.60 -3.94
C GLU A 133 -21.74 -15.97 -4.12
N ALA A 134 -22.62 -16.18 -3.13
CA ALA A 134 -23.92 -15.55 -3.11
C ALA A 134 -23.79 -14.05 -2.78
N ILE A 135 -23.97 -13.21 -3.80
CA ILE A 135 -23.83 -11.74 -3.74
C ILE A 135 -24.61 -11.09 -2.58
N GLU A 136 -25.79 -11.62 -2.23
CA GLU A 136 -26.64 -11.10 -1.15
C GLU A 136 -26.07 -11.32 0.26
N ARG A 137 -25.03 -12.16 0.37
CA ARG A 137 -24.47 -12.66 1.64
C ARG A 137 -22.99 -12.31 1.82
N GLY A 138 -22.39 -11.72 0.78
CA GLY A 138 -21.00 -11.30 0.79
C GLY A 138 -20.79 -10.09 1.70
N ILE A 139 -19.68 -10.14 2.44
CA ILE A 139 -19.08 -8.96 3.04
C ILE A 139 -17.66 -8.92 2.52
N ASP A 140 -17.41 -8.04 1.55
CA ASP A 140 -16.05 -7.69 1.14
C ASP A 140 -15.62 -6.38 1.81
N LEU A 141 -14.43 -5.90 1.41
CA LEU A 141 -13.89 -4.62 1.82
C LEU A 141 -14.91 -3.49 1.66
N PHE A 142 -15.52 -3.37 0.49
CA PHE A 142 -16.35 -2.22 0.13
C PHE A 142 -17.75 -2.27 0.74
N ALA A 143 -18.29 -3.46 0.99
CA ALA A 143 -19.52 -3.64 1.75
C ALA A 143 -19.34 -3.20 3.20
N ALA A 144 -18.22 -3.62 3.82
CA ALA A 144 -17.90 -3.23 5.18
C ALA A 144 -17.68 -1.72 5.31
N GLU A 145 -16.89 -1.13 4.41
CA GLU A 145 -16.63 0.32 4.37
C GLU A 145 -17.89 1.14 4.11
N THR A 146 -18.78 0.68 3.24
CA THR A 146 -20.08 1.34 2.98
C THR A 146 -20.94 1.33 4.24
N GLY A 147 -21.01 0.20 4.93
CA GLY A 147 -21.72 0.10 6.21
C GLY A 147 -21.14 1.04 7.27
N PHE A 148 -19.82 1.14 7.36
CA PHE A 148 -19.18 2.07 8.28
C PHE A 148 -19.51 3.53 7.91
N ALA A 149 -19.35 3.95 6.66
CA ALA A 149 -19.70 5.29 6.20
C ALA A 149 -21.14 5.69 6.55
N LEU A 150 -22.10 4.78 6.33
CA LEU A 150 -23.50 5.00 6.68
C LEU A 150 -23.74 5.11 8.18
N ALA A 151 -23.03 4.33 9.00
CA ALA A 151 -23.07 4.44 10.46
C ALA A 151 -22.54 5.80 10.96
N GLU A 152 -21.44 6.29 10.38
CA GLU A 152 -20.90 7.61 10.71
C GLU A 152 -21.89 8.73 10.35
N LEU A 153 -22.49 8.67 9.16
CA LEU A 153 -23.51 9.62 8.72
C LEU A 153 -24.76 9.56 9.61
N LEU A 154 -25.18 8.37 10.06
CA LEU A 154 -26.32 8.21 10.96
C LEU A 154 -26.09 8.96 12.28
N VAL A 155 -24.88 8.90 12.82
CA VAL A 155 -24.49 9.51 14.09
C VAL A 155 -24.21 11.01 13.96
N LEU A 156 -23.48 11.41 12.91
CA LEU A 156 -22.98 12.79 12.76
C LEU A 156 -23.93 13.69 11.96
N GLY A 157 -24.78 13.13 11.09
CA GLY A 157 -25.58 13.88 10.13
C GLY A 157 -26.75 14.67 10.71
N GLY A 158 -27.07 14.53 12.00
CA GLY A 158 -28.09 15.35 12.68
C GLY A 158 -29.44 15.41 11.94
N ASP A 159 -30.02 16.59 11.83
CA ASP A 159 -31.31 16.83 11.14
C ASP A 159 -31.23 16.72 9.61
N ALA A 160 -30.03 16.54 9.03
CA ALA A 160 -29.89 16.31 7.60
C ALA A 160 -30.48 14.97 7.16
N LEU A 161 -30.61 14.00 8.07
CA LEU A 161 -31.24 12.70 7.83
C LEU A 161 -32.56 12.62 8.60
N ASP A 162 -33.67 12.50 7.86
CA ASP A 162 -34.98 12.32 8.47
C ASP A 162 -35.19 10.91 9.04
N GLU A 163 -36.18 10.76 9.92
CA GLU A 163 -36.44 9.51 10.62
C GLU A 163 -36.73 8.31 9.69
N PRO A 164 -37.48 8.45 8.57
CA PRO A 164 -37.61 7.38 7.58
C PRO A 164 -36.27 6.92 6.99
N LEU A 165 -35.40 7.85 6.58
CA LEU A 165 -34.09 7.51 6.03
C LEU A 165 -33.18 6.86 7.06
N ARG A 166 -33.17 7.38 8.30
CA ARG A 166 -32.44 6.80 9.44
C ARG A 166 -32.80 5.34 9.67
N ARG A 167 -34.10 5.02 9.70
CA ARG A 167 -34.58 3.63 9.83
C ARG A 167 -34.18 2.74 8.67
N ARG A 168 -34.19 3.26 7.44
CA ARG A 168 -33.73 2.50 6.25
C ARG A 168 -32.25 2.20 6.31
N ILE A 169 -31.41 3.17 6.71
CA ILE A 169 -29.98 2.96 6.93
C ILE A 169 -29.76 1.86 7.97
N ALA A 170 -30.37 2.00 9.15
CA ALA A 170 -30.24 1.01 10.23
C ALA A 170 -30.68 -0.41 9.79
N GLY A 171 -31.77 -0.50 9.04
CA GLY A 171 -32.24 -1.77 8.47
C GLY A 171 -31.26 -2.39 7.46
N GLN A 172 -30.55 -1.60 6.66
CA GLN A 172 -29.51 -2.12 5.76
C GLN A 172 -28.24 -2.54 6.52
N LEU A 173 -27.84 -1.81 7.57
CA LEU A 173 -26.72 -2.23 8.43
C LEU A 173 -27.00 -3.59 9.07
N GLU A 174 -28.22 -3.80 9.58
CA GLU A 174 -28.62 -5.10 10.10
C GLU A 174 -28.57 -6.18 9.02
N ARG A 175 -29.25 -5.95 7.89
CA ARG A 175 -29.44 -6.94 6.83
C ARG A 175 -28.14 -7.33 6.13
N ARG A 176 -27.24 -6.38 5.88
CA ARG A 176 -26.05 -6.56 5.04
C ARG A 176 -24.76 -6.70 5.82
N LEU A 177 -24.74 -6.28 7.08
CA LEU A 177 -23.50 -6.20 7.86
C LEU A 177 -23.57 -7.02 9.14
N PHE A 178 -24.41 -6.64 10.10
CA PHE A 178 -24.40 -7.26 11.44
C PHE A 178 -24.95 -8.68 11.44
N GLY A 179 -26.12 -8.90 10.81
CA GLY A 179 -26.73 -10.21 10.71
C GLY A 179 -25.82 -11.24 10.03
N PRO A 180 -25.36 -10.98 8.79
CA PRO A 180 -24.46 -11.91 8.10
C PRO A 180 -23.14 -12.15 8.86
N TYR A 181 -22.53 -11.11 9.44
CA TYR A 181 -21.30 -11.28 10.23
C TYR A 181 -21.46 -12.19 11.45
N LEU A 182 -22.60 -12.10 12.15
CA LEU A 182 -22.87 -12.91 13.34
C LEU A 182 -23.37 -14.32 13.03
N GLU A 183 -24.10 -14.51 11.94
CA GLU A 183 -24.85 -15.74 11.68
C GLU A 183 -24.29 -16.59 10.54
N GLN A 184 -23.55 -15.98 9.60
CA GLN A 184 -23.13 -16.63 8.34
C GLN A 184 -21.62 -16.78 8.21
N GLY A 185 -20.83 -16.13 9.07
CA GLY A 185 -19.39 -16.36 9.16
C GLY A 185 -19.03 -17.79 9.64
N PRO A 186 -17.73 -18.13 9.71
CA PRO A 186 -16.61 -17.23 9.51
C PRO A 186 -16.35 -16.91 8.04
N TYR A 187 -16.15 -15.63 7.73
CA TYR A 187 -15.63 -15.22 6.43
C TYR A 187 -14.12 -15.51 6.35
N PRO A 188 -13.54 -15.85 5.17
CA PRO A 188 -12.11 -16.15 5.06
C PRO A 188 -11.19 -15.03 5.57
N TRP A 189 -11.61 -13.78 5.40
CA TRP A 189 -10.86 -12.61 5.86
C TRP A 189 -10.87 -12.44 7.38
N GLU A 190 -11.73 -13.11 8.14
CA GLU A 190 -11.76 -12.96 9.62
C GLU A 190 -10.45 -13.40 10.28
N THR A 191 -9.72 -14.31 9.63
CA THR A 191 -8.43 -14.84 10.10
C THR A 191 -7.28 -14.52 9.14
N ALA A 192 -7.51 -13.63 8.18
CA ALA A 192 -6.48 -13.25 7.22
C ALA A 192 -5.39 -12.40 7.87
N GLU A 193 -4.14 -12.69 7.51
CA GLU A 193 -2.95 -11.96 7.96
C GLU A 193 -2.60 -10.77 7.04
N HIS A 194 -3.61 -10.18 6.38
CA HIS A 194 -3.45 -9.03 5.49
C HIS A 194 -4.62 -8.05 5.67
N ASN A 195 -4.59 -6.92 4.96
CA ASN A 195 -5.52 -5.79 5.14
C ASN A 195 -7.02 -6.13 5.22
N TRP A 196 -7.50 -7.20 4.58
CA TRP A 196 -8.93 -7.56 4.60
C TRP A 196 -9.47 -7.80 6.01
N SER A 197 -8.68 -8.38 6.91
CA SER A 197 -9.11 -8.61 8.30
C SER A 197 -9.33 -7.28 9.03
N ALA A 198 -8.39 -6.33 8.91
CA ALA A 198 -8.52 -5.01 9.51
C ALA A 198 -9.63 -4.16 8.89
N VAL A 199 -9.74 -4.14 7.56
CA VAL A 199 -10.73 -3.31 6.86
C VAL A 199 -12.14 -3.82 7.11
N CYS A 200 -12.40 -5.11 6.88
CA CYS A 200 -13.74 -5.68 7.02
C CYS A 200 -14.17 -5.66 8.49
N ALA A 201 -13.40 -6.31 9.37
CA ALA A 201 -13.78 -6.44 10.77
C ALA A 201 -13.75 -5.10 11.52
N GLY A 202 -12.78 -4.23 11.19
CA GLY A 202 -12.69 -2.89 11.78
C GLY A 202 -13.87 -2.02 11.39
N SER A 203 -14.31 -2.06 10.14
CA SER A 203 -15.49 -1.33 9.67
C SER A 203 -16.79 -1.84 10.30
N ILE A 204 -16.97 -3.17 10.39
CA ILE A 204 -18.15 -3.78 11.05
C ILE A 204 -18.17 -3.44 12.55
N GLY A 205 -17.03 -3.61 13.23
CA GLY A 205 -16.88 -3.28 14.64
C GLY A 205 -17.13 -1.80 14.91
N ALA A 206 -16.60 -0.91 14.08
CA ALA A 206 -16.83 0.52 14.18
C ALA A 206 -18.31 0.87 13.96
N ALA A 207 -18.96 0.32 12.94
CA ALA A 207 -20.39 0.52 12.72
C ALA A 207 -21.23 0.05 13.92
N ALA A 208 -20.88 -1.07 14.54
CA ALA A 208 -21.57 -1.58 15.73
C ALA A 208 -21.37 -0.66 16.94
N LEU A 209 -20.13 -0.22 17.21
CA LEU A 209 -19.80 0.70 18.31
C LEU A 209 -20.60 2.02 18.23
N LEU A 210 -20.89 2.48 17.01
CA LEU A 210 -21.61 3.71 16.72
C LEU A 210 -23.13 3.59 16.84
N THR A 211 -23.69 2.43 16.48
CA THR A 211 -25.13 2.30 16.20
C THR A 211 -25.87 1.34 17.11
N LEU A 212 -25.18 0.41 17.77
CA LEU A 212 -25.81 -0.50 18.72
C LEU A 212 -25.83 0.11 20.14
N PRO A 213 -26.95 -0.05 20.88
CA PRO A 213 -27.01 0.24 22.31
C PRO A 213 -25.94 -0.52 23.11
N ALA A 214 -25.52 0.03 24.25
CA ALA A 214 -24.48 -0.62 25.06
C ALA A 214 -24.98 -1.91 25.75
N ASP A 215 -26.29 -2.04 25.98
CA ASP A 215 -26.95 -3.21 26.54
C ASP A 215 -27.33 -4.26 25.48
N ASP A 216 -27.06 -4.02 24.18
CA ASP A 216 -27.29 -5.00 23.13
C ASP A 216 -26.20 -6.08 23.17
N PRO A 217 -26.54 -7.36 23.47
CA PRO A 217 -25.55 -8.43 23.57
C PRO A 217 -24.82 -8.74 22.25
N ARG A 218 -25.34 -8.26 21.11
CA ARG A 218 -24.66 -8.39 19.82
C ARG A 218 -23.43 -7.51 19.74
N LEU A 219 -23.39 -6.37 20.44
CA LEU A 219 -22.26 -5.45 20.42
C LEU A 219 -20.98 -6.13 20.92
N GLU A 220 -21.05 -6.79 22.08
CA GLU A 220 -19.91 -7.54 22.63
C GLU A 220 -19.44 -8.63 21.67
N ARG A 221 -20.36 -9.40 21.08
CA ARG A 221 -20.03 -10.47 20.13
C ARG A 221 -19.34 -9.95 18.88
N ILE A 222 -19.83 -8.85 18.31
CA ILE A 222 -19.23 -8.23 17.12
C ILE A 222 -17.84 -7.70 17.45
N VAL A 223 -17.68 -6.99 18.57
CA VAL A 223 -16.38 -6.43 18.98
C VAL A 223 -15.38 -7.54 19.28
N ALA A 224 -15.78 -8.61 19.97
CA ALA A 224 -14.91 -9.75 20.23
C ALA A 224 -14.42 -10.43 18.94
N LYS A 225 -15.31 -10.64 17.95
CA LYS A 225 -14.90 -11.13 16.63
C LYS A 225 -13.94 -10.17 15.93
N ALA A 226 -14.25 -8.86 15.97
CA ALA A 226 -13.40 -7.84 15.36
C ALA A 226 -12.00 -7.81 15.98
N LEU A 227 -11.88 -7.94 17.30
CA LEU A 227 -10.60 -8.04 18.01
C LEU A 227 -9.78 -9.25 17.55
N GLY A 228 -10.42 -10.42 17.36
CA GLY A 228 -9.74 -11.60 16.81
C GLY A 228 -9.18 -11.35 15.41
N SER A 229 -9.92 -10.65 14.55
CA SER A 229 -9.42 -10.24 13.22
C SER A 229 -8.33 -9.17 13.29
N MET A 230 -8.37 -8.26 14.26
CA MET A 230 -7.28 -7.30 14.50
C MET A 230 -6.00 -8.02 14.93
N ASP A 231 -6.10 -9.06 15.75
CA ASP A 231 -4.95 -9.88 16.15
C ASP A 231 -4.36 -10.65 14.95
N ALA A 232 -5.23 -11.22 14.09
CA ALA A 232 -4.80 -11.86 12.84
C ALA A 232 -4.09 -10.86 11.90
N TYR A 233 -4.63 -9.65 11.75
CA TYR A 233 -3.99 -8.59 10.97
C TYR A 233 -2.59 -8.26 11.48
N LEU A 234 -2.42 -8.05 12.79
CA LEU A 234 -1.12 -7.74 13.39
C LEU A 234 -0.13 -8.91 13.26
N ALA A 235 -0.60 -10.15 13.22
CA ALA A 235 0.23 -11.33 13.02
C ALA A 235 0.89 -11.37 11.63
N GLY A 236 0.27 -10.73 10.62
CA GLY A 236 0.84 -10.58 9.29
C GLY A 236 2.05 -9.66 9.18
N PHE A 237 2.34 -8.88 10.23
CA PHE A 237 3.52 -8.01 10.26
C PHE A 237 4.70 -8.69 10.94
N GLY A 238 5.91 -8.42 10.43
CA GLY A 238 7.16 -8.59 11.17
C GLY A 238 7.25 -7.66 12.38
N ASP A 239 8.14 -7.94 13.33
CA ASP A 239 8.39 -7.09 14.50
C ASP A 239 9.02 -5.74 14.11
N ASP A 240 9.58 -5.65 12.90
CA ASP A 240 10.04 -4.40 12.28
C ASP A 240 8.90 -3.48 11.77
N GLY A 241 7.66 -3.99 11.73
CA GLY A 241 6.44 -3.29 11.37
C GLY A 241 6.23 -3.06 9.87
N ALA A 242 7.06 -3.64 9.01
CA ALA A 242 6.98 -3.40 7.57
C ALA A 242 5.71 -4.00 6.94
N CYS A 243 5.04 -3.24 6.07
CA CYS A 243 4.00 -3.78 5.20
C CYS A 243 4.63 -4.24 3.89
N LEU A 244 4.64 -5.55 3.65
CA LEU A 244 5.28 -6.15 2.47
C LEU A 244 4.59 -5.79 1.15
N GLU A 245 3.33 -5.35 1.22
CA GLU A 245 2.52 -4.86 0.11
C GLU A 245 2.72 -3.35 -0.16
N GLY A 246 3.58 -2.68 0.62
CA GLY A 246 3.89 -1.26 0.47
C GLY A 246 2.97 -0.30 1.23
N ILE A 247 3.22 1.00 1.05
CA ILE A 247 2.60 2.04 1.87
C ILE A 247 1.11 2.27 1.58
N GLY A 248 0.65 1.98 0.36
CA GLY A 248 -0.77 2.05 -0.01
C GLY A 248 -1.61 1.05 0.79
N TYR A 249 -1.20 -0.21 0.80
CA TYR A 249 -1.84 -1.27 1.60
C TYR A 249 -1.69 -1.06 3.10
N TRP A 250 -0.55 -0.52 3.55
CA TRP A 250 -0.41 -0.08 4.94
C TRP A 250 -1.45 0.99 5.29
N THR A 251 -1.58 2.03 4.45
CA THR A 251 -2.54 3.12 4.68
C THR A 251 -3.96 2.59 4.73
N TYR A 252 -4.26 1.62 3.86
CA TYR A 252 -5.57 0.99 3.80
C TYR A 252 -5.83 0.12 5.03
N GLY A 253 -5.07 -0.95 5.25
CA GLY A 253 -5.28 -1.87 6.36
C GLY A 253 -5.08 -1.21 7.73
N PHE A 254 -3.94 -0.53 7.93
CA PHE A 254 -3.60 0.05 9.22
C PHE A 254 -4.44 1.30 9.50
N GLY A 255 -4.89 2.02 8.46
CA GLY A 255 -5.88 3.09 8.62
C GLY A 255 -7.17 2.57 9.27
N TYR A 256 -7.78 1.52 8.73
CA TYR A 256 -9.01 0.94 9.30
C TYR A 256 -8.80 0.28 10.67
N TYR A 257 -7.62 -0.30 10.91
CA TYR A 257 -7.21 -0.72 12.25
C TYR A 257 -7.24 0.46 13.24
N VAL A 258 -6.64 1.60 12.88
CA VAL A 258 -6.58 2.80 13.72
C VAL A 258 -7.96 3.41 13.91
N TYR A 259 -8.81 3.46 12.87
CA TYR A 259 -10.17 4.01 12.97
C TYR A 259 -11.03 3.21 13.98
N PHE A 260 -10.94 1.88 13.93
CA PHE A 260 -11.61 1.02 14.89
C PHE A 260 -11.01 1.16 16.30
N ALA A 261 -9.68 1.14 16.41
CA ALA A 261 -8.98 1.25 17.68
C ALA A 261 -9.32 2.56 18.43
N ASP A 262 -9.41 3.68 17.70
CA ASP A 262 -9.76 4.99 18.25
C ASP A 262 -11.19 4.99 18.82
N LEU A 263 -12.16 4.50 18.04
CA LEU A 263 -13.56 4.37 18.46
C LEU A 263 -13.73 3.40 19.65
N LEU A 264 -13.03 2.27 19.62
CA LEU A 264 -13.04 1.29 20.71
C LEU A 264 -12.49 1.89 22.00
N ARG A 265 -11.36 2.60 21.90
CA ARG A 265 -10.75 3.29 23.03
C ARG A 265 -11.69 4.33 23.61
N ALA A 266 -12.35 5.14 22.77
CA ALA A 266 -13.34 6.11 23.23
C ALA A 266 -14.54 5.43 23.91
N ARG A 267 -15.14 4.40 23.28
CA ARG A 267 -16.34 3.69 23.80
C ARG A 267 -16.08 2.95 25.11
N THR A 268 -14.83 2.54 25.33
CA THR A 268 -14.41 1.81 26.54
C THR A 268 -13.70 2.69 27.57
N GLY A 269 -13.73 4.02 27.40
CA GLY A 269 -13.09 4.95 28.33
C GLY A 269 -11.59 4.70 28.51
N GLY A 270 -10.92 4.22 27.46
CA GLY A 270 -9.49 3.90 27.45
C GLY A 270 -9.10 2.52 27.99
N ARG A 271 -10.05 1.67 28.40
CA ARG A 271 -9.72 0.33 28.92
C ARG A 271 -9.17 -0.61 27.85
N LEU A 272 -9.65 -0.48 26.61
CA LEU A 272 -9.09 -1.17 25.46
C LEU A 272 -8.41 -0.14 24.57
N ASP A 273 -7.07 -0.20 24.50
CA ASP A 273 -6.24 0.61 23.61
C ASP A 273 -5.41 -0.33 22.73
N LEU A 274 -5.82 -0.48 21.47
CA LEU A 274 -5.15 -1.40 20.53
C LEU A 274 -3.82 -0.82 20.02
N LEU A 275 -3.64 0.49 20.12
CA LEU A 275 -2.42 1.18 19.73
C LEU A 275 -1.40 1.20 20.87
N ASP A 276 -1.72 0.61 22.02
CA ASP A 276 -0.74 0.42 23.07
C ASP A 276 0.17 -0.79 22.80
N GLY A 277 1.47 -0.57 22.96
CA GLY A 277 2.49 -1.59 22.81
C GLY A 277 3.41 -1.45 21.58
N PRO A 278 4.54 -2.18 21.60
CA PRO A 278 5.64 -1.97 20.65
C PRO A 278 5.31 -2.38 19.22
N LYS A 279 4.45 -3.39 19.02
CA LYS A 279 4.08 -3.88 17.68
C LYS A 279 3.30 -2.84 16.88
N ALA A 280 2.25 -2.28 17.49
CA ALA A 280 1.45 -1.22 16.86
C ALA A 280 2.29 0.03 16.59
N GLN A 281 3.21 0.38 17.50
CA GLN A 281 4.16 1.48 17.29
C GLN A 281 5.13 1.21 16.14
N ALA A 282 5.65 -0.02 16.01
CA ALA A 282 6.56 -0.38 14.93
C ALA A 282 5.87 -0.29 13.56
N ILE A 283 4.62 -0.78 13.47
CA ILE A 283 3.79 -0.70 12.27
C ILE A 283 3.46 0.77 11.96
N ALA A 284 3.09 1.57 12.95
CA ALA A 284 2.87 3.00 12.77
C ALA A 284 4.12 3.72 12.21
N GLY A 285 5.30 3.31 12.67
CA GLY A 285 6.59 3.85 12.22
C GLY A 285 7.01 3.42 10.81
N PHE A 286 6.29 2.52 10.14
CA PHE A 286 6.61 2.12 8.77
C PHE A 286 6.44 3.27 7.77
N GLN A 287 5.47 4.16 7.99
CA GLN A 287 5.22 5.32 7.11
C GLN A 287 6.49 6.10 6.82
N GLN A 288 7.29 6.41 7.85
CA GLN A 288 8.51 7.20 7.69
C GLN A 288 9.62 6.44 6.95
N LYS A 289 9.62 5.11 7.05
CA LYS A 289 10.62 4.23 6.43
C LYS A 289 10.27 3.92 4.97
N ALA A 290 9.00 3.98 4.60
CA ALA A 290 8.52 3.60 3.26
C ALA A 290 8.73 4.66 2.17
N TYR A 291 9.09 5.90 2.51
CA TYR A 291 9.38 6.95 1.52
C TYR A 291 10.88 7.03 1.19
N LEU A 292 11.21 7.15 -0.09
CA LEU A 292 12.57 7.27 -0.59
C LEU A 292 13.01 8.73 -0.73
N CYS A 293 12.20 9.57 -1.40
CA CYS A 293 12.36 11.02 -1.48
C CYS A 293 11.06 11.66 -2.01
N GLY A 294 10.67 12.82 -1.50
CA GLY A 294 9.35 13.39 -1.80
C GLY A 294 8.23 12.36 -1.57
N SER A 295 7.38 12.15 -2.58
CA SER A 295 6.32 11.12 -2.61
C SER A 295 6.77 9.76 -3.15
N ARG A 296 8.04 9.60 -3.55
CA ARG A 296 8.56 8.29 -4.02
C ARG A 296 8.60 7.31 -2.86
N THR A 297 8.16 6.09 -3.11
CA THR A 297 8.03 5.04 -2.10
C THR A 297 8.98 3.88 -2.36
N VAL A 298 9.13 3.02 -1.36
CA VAL A 298 9.59 1.65 -1.56
C VAL A 298 8.41 0.87 -2.15
N ASN A 299 8.39 0.71 -3.48
CA ASN A 299 7.26 0.17 -4.22
C ASN A 299 7.47 -1.27 -4.70
N PHE A 300 8.00 -2.12 -3.82
CA PHE A 300 8.00 -3.57 -4.06
C PHE A 300 6.57 -4.14 -4.00
N SER A 301 6.35 -5.30 -4.61
CA SER A 301 5.01 -5.91 -4.73
C SER A 301 4.04 -4.99 -5.52
N ASP A 302 2.72 -5.22 -5.42
CA ASP A 302 1.69 -4.40 -6.08
C ASP A 302 1.56 -2.98 -5.46
N ALA A 303 2.67 -2.28 -5.22
CA ALA A 303 2.73 -0.94 -4.66
C ALA A 303 3.03 0.11 -5.73
N GLU A 304 2.42 1.29 -5.60
CA GLU A 304 2.65 2.40 -6.52
C GLU A 304 4.01 3.09 -6.24
N PRO A 305 4.76 3.51 -7.27
CA PRO A 305 6.04 4.22 -7.12
C PRO A 305 5.90 5.59 -6.47
N HIS A 306 4.68 6.15 -6.48
CA HIS A 306 4.35 7.43 -5.89
C HIS A 306 3.11 7.30 -5.03
N GLU A 307 3.23 7.64 -3.74
CA GLU A 307 2.09 7.68 -2.83
C GLU A 307 2.09 8.96 -2.01
N ARG A 308 0.90 9.39 -1.61
CA ARG A 308 0.73 10.54 -0.73
C ARG A 308 0.27 10.09 0.64
N ALA A 309 0.85 10.70 1.68
CA ALA A 309 0.50 10.35 3.05
C ALA A 309 -0.88 10.92 3.40
N MET A 310 -1.74 10.09 3.99
CA MET A 310 -3.07 10.52 4.44
C MET A 310 -2.94 11.52 5.59
N PRO A 311 -3.34 12.81 5.40
CA PRO A 311 -2.99 13.86 6.35
C PRO A 311 -3.57 13.66 7.75
N GLY A 312 -4.81 13.17 7.85
CA GLY A 312 -5.47 12.87 9.11
C GLY A 312 -4.77 11.75 9.86
N LEU A 313 -4.58 10.60 9.22
CA LEU A 313 -3.93 9.43 9.80
C LEU A 313 -2.50 9.76 10.26
N ALA A 314 -1.74 10.45 9.43
CA ALA A 314 -0.40 10.88 9.78
C ALA A 314 -0.37 11.81 11.00
N ALA A 315 -1.28 12.78 11.08
CA ALA A 315 -1.38 13.68 12.23
C ALA A 315 -1.73 12.92 13.51
N TYR A 316 -2.67 11.97 13.43
CA TYR A 316 -3.06 11.12 14.55
C TYR A 316 -1.88 10.28 15.07
N LEU A 317 -1.16 9.61 14.17
CA LEU A 317 -0.03 8.75 14.56
C LEU A 317 1.14 9.53 15.15
N SER A 318 1.48 10.71 14.59
CA SER A 318 2.53 11.58 15.15
C SER A 318 2.17 12.08 16.56
N ARG A 319 0.89 12.31 16.85
CA ARG A 319 0.43 12.62 18.22
C ARG A 319 0.50 11.40 19.13
N ARG A 320 0.03 10.24 18.65
CA ARG A 320 0.01 9.00 19.43
C ARG A 320 1.42 8.53 19.79
N TYR A 321 2.39 8.81 18.94
CA TYR A 321 3.79 8.41 19.09
C TYR A 321 4.72 9.61 18.84
N PRO A 322 5.10 10.38 19.89
CA PRO A 322 5.93 11.59 19.75
C PRO A 322 7.30 11.40 19.06
N GLY A 323 7.78 10.16 18.92
CA GLY A 323 9.01 9.82 18.18
C GLY A 323 8.83 9.63 16.68
N LEU A 324 7.59 9.66 16.16
CA LEU A 324 7.29 9.55 14.73
C LEU A 324 7.08 10.95 14.13
N PRO A 325 7.95 11.40 13.22
CA PRO A 325 7.75 12.68 12.55
C PRO A 325 6.55 12.63 11.61
N SER A 326 5.82 13.75 11.55
CA SER A 326 4.81 13.97 10.51
C SER A 326 5.45 14.02 9.12
N PRO A 327 4.74 13.58 8.07
CA PRO A 327 5.17 13.75 6.69
C PRO A 327 5.37 15.23 6.33
N PRO A 328 6.31 15.53 5.42
CA PRO A 328 6.44 16.87 4.85
C PRO A 328 5.15 17.31 4.16
N PRO A 329 4.79 18.61 4.21
CA PRO A 329 3.58 19.12 3.57
C PRO A 329 3.46 18.78 2.08
N SER A 330 4.58 18.71 1.35
CA SER A 330 4.60 18.38 -0.09
C SER A 330 4.14 16.96 -0.42
N VAL A 331 4.18 16.05 0.56
CA VAL A 331 3.84 14.62 0.42
C VAL A 331 2.43 14.32 0.90
N LEU A 332 1.76 15.28 1.53
CA LEU A 332 0.39 15.11 2.00
C LEU A 332 -0.60 14.94 0.83
N GLY A 333 -1.57 14.07 1.06
CA GLY A 333 -2.69 13.82 0.15
C GLY A 333 -3.68 14.98 0.06
N ARG A 334 -4.29 15.13 -1.10
CA ARG A 334 -5.42 16.02 -1.41
C ARG A 334 -6.72 15.24 -1.34
N PHE A 335 -7.85 15.97 -1.32
CA PHE A 335 -9.17 15.34 -1.19
C PHE A 335 -9.46 14.34 -2.32
N GLY A 336 -9.09 14.66 -3.56
CA GLY A 336 -9.35 13.82 -4.73
C GLY A 336 -8.34 12.71 -5.00
N ASP A 337 -7.32 12.52 -4.13
CA ASP A 337 -6.24 11.56 -4.38
C ASP A 337 -6.63 10.12 -4.03
N ASP A 338 -7.70 9.88 -3.27
CA ASP A 338 -8.21 8.52 -3.01
C ASP A 338 -9.11 8.06 -4.17
N PRO A 339 -8.68 7.12 -5.03
CA PRO A 339 -9.44 6.69 -6.19
C PRO A 339 -10.75 5.96 -5.82
N CYS A 340 -10.87 5.46 -4.59
CA CYS A 340 -12.09 4.84 -4.08
C CYS A 340 -13.01 5.82 -3.34
N ALA A 341 -12.56 7.07 -3.16
CA ALA A 341 -13.25 8.15 -2.46
C ALA A 341 -13.86 7.73 -1.10
N ARG A 342 -13.07 7.07 -0.26
CA ARG A 342 -13.54 6.44 0.98
C ARG A 342 -13.94 7.48 2.01
N PHE A 343 -15.08 7.26 2.65
CA PHE A 343 -15.65 8.19 3.62
C PHE A 343 -14.82 8.29 4.90
N ALA A 344 -14.46 7.15 5.49
CA ALA A 344 -13.75 7.09 6.77
C ALA A 344 -12.44 7.90 6.77
N PRO A 345 -11.46 7.68 5.86
CA PRO A 345 -10.24 8.49 5.81
C PRO A 345 -10.52 9.97 5.52
N ALA A 346 -11.47 10.29 4.64
CA ALA A 346 -11.81 11.67 4.30
C ALA A 346 -12.38 12.44 5.51
N LEU A 347 -13.23 11.79 6.32
CA LEU A 347 -13.70 12.33 7.59
C LEU A 347 -12.55 12.60 8.57
N ARG A 348 -11.60 11.66 8.71
CA ARG A 348 -10.43 11.84 9.60
C ARG A 348 -9.50 12.94 9.13
N ASN A 349 -9.38 13.17 7.83
CA ASN A 349 -8.60 14.28 7.28
C ASN A 349 -9.11 15.65 7.74
N LEU A 350 -10.39 15.76 8.12
CA LEU A 350 -10.97 16.96 8.74
C LEU A 350 -10.80 16.94 10.27
N LEU A 351 -11.24 15.84 10.91
CA LEU A 351 -11.29 15.75 12.38
C LEU A 351 -9.90 15.79 13.02
N TRP A 352 -8.97 14.97 12.54
CA TRP A 352 -7.66 14.78 13.18
C TRP A 352 -6.64 15.85 12.84
N ARG A 353 -7.01 16.84 12.02
CA ARG A 353 -6.18 18.00 11.63
C ARG A 353 -6.64 19.33 12.22
N ALA A 354 -7.75 19.32 12.95
CA ALA A 354 -8.36 20.51 13.54
C ALA A 354 -7.40 21.25 14.52
N PRO A 355 -7.65 22.56 14.80
CA PRO A 355 -6.65 23.48 15.36
C PRO A 355 -5.97 23.04 16.64
N ALA A 356 -6.71 22.36 17.50
CA ALA A 356 -6.26 22.03 18.83
C ALA A 356 -5.49 20.71 18.89
N GLU A 357 -5.23 20.06 17.73
CA GLU A 357 -4.53 18.78 17.59
C GLU A 357 -3.21 18.87 16.81
N ARG A 358 -2.65 20.07 16.67
CA ARG A 358 -1.38 20.25 15.98
C ARG A 358 -0.22 19.77 16.87
N GLY A 359 0.48 18.73 16.42
CA GLY A 359 1.71 18.22 17.02
C GLY A 359 2.94 19.08 16.68
N ALA A 360 4.14 18.50 16.81
CA ALA A 360 5.37 19.16 16.38
C ALA A 360 5.30 19.61 14.90
N PRO A 361 5.93 20.73 14.53
CA PRO A 361 5.94 21.20 13.14
C PRO A 361 6.50 20.12 12.22
N ALA A 362 5.80 19.90 11.10
CA ALA A 362 6.27 18.98 10.08
C ALA A 362 7.59 19.48 9.48
N PRO A 363 8.54 18.58 9.16
CA PRO A 363 9.77 18.99 8.49
C PRO A 363 9.45 19.44 7.06
N GLU A 364 10.27 20.35 6.51
CA GLU A 364 10.12 20.78 5.10
C GLU A 364 10.34 19.64 4.11
N SER A 365 11.14 18.65 4.50
CA SER A 365 11.45 17.46 3.71
C SER A 365 11.73 16.28 4.61
N TRP A 366 11.65 15.09 4.03
CA TRP A 366 11.96 13.88 4.76
C TRP A 366 13.42 13.85 5.24
N PRO A 367 13.70 13.50 6.50
CA PRO A 367 15.07 13.44 7.01
C PRO A 367 15.83 12.26 6.40
N SER A 368 17.15 12.42 6.22
CA SER A 368 18.02 11.31 5.84
C SER A 368 18.03 10.22 6.92
N GLY A 369 18.22 8.98 6.49
CA GLY A 369 18.25 7.83 7.38
C GLY A 369 18.37 6.53 6.59
N SER A 370 18.78 5.47 7.28
CA SER A 370 18.75 4.12 6.75
C SER A 370 18.13 3.17 7.75
N TRP A 371 17.33 2.24 7.23
CA TRP A 371 16.52 1.33 8.00
C TRP A 371 16.73 -0.09 7.49
N LEU A 372 17.10 -0.97 8.41
CA LEU A 372 17.08 -2.41 8.21
C LEU A 372 15.75 -2.94 8.71
N LEU A 373 15.05 -3.68 7.86
CA LEU A 373 13.79 -4.33 8.15
C LEU A 373 14.03 -5.84 8.01
N PRO A 374 14.55 -6.51 9.05
CA PRO A 374 15.04 -7.88 8.95
C PRO A 374 13.94 -8.91 8.65
N ASP A 375 12.71 -8.69 9.12
CA ASP A 375 11.61 -9.63 8.89
C ASP A 375 11.07 -9.48 7.46
N ALA A 376 11.03 -8.26 6.93
CA ALA A 376 10.78 -8.01 5.51
C ALA A 376 11.96 -8.38 4.61
N GLY A 377 13.16 -8.44 5.17
CA GLY A 377 14.41 -8.57 4.43
C GLY A 377 14.78 -7.32 3.61
N TRP A 378 14.35 -6.12 4.02
CA TRP A 378 14.59 -4.88 3.26
C TRP A 378 15.71 -4.05 3.87
N LEU A 379 16.47 -3.37 3.00
CA LEU A 379 17.33 -2.25 3.36
C LEU A 379 16.81 -1.02 2.63
N VAL A 380 16.46 0.03 3.38
CA VAL A 380 15.94 1.29 2.84
C VAL A 380 16.85 2.43 3.27
N SER A 381 17.15 3.36 2.37
CA SER A 381 18.02 4.51 2.61
C SER A 381 17.48 5.75 1.92
N ARG A 382 17.44 6.84 2.68
CA ARG A 382 17.22 8.20 2.20
C ARG A 382 18.45 9.04 2.46
N HIS A 383 18.99 9.66 1.42
CA HIS A 383 20.20 10.47 1.49
C HIS A 383 19.98 11.86 0.90
N ARG A 384 20.28 12.91 1.67
CA ARG A 384 20.17 14.29 1.24
C ARG A 384 21.51 14.99 1.39
N SER A 385 21.88 15.75 0.36
CA SER A 385 23.12 16.52 0.30
C SER A 385 22.89 17.85 -0.43
N ALA A 386 23.95 18.63 -0.63
CA ALA A 386 23.91 19.79 -1.53
C ALA A 386 23.65 19.37 -3.00
N GLY A 387 23.96 18.13 -3.35
CA GLY A 387 23.77 17.56 -4.68
C GLY A 387 22.33 17.16 -4.98
N GLY A 388 21.47 16.91 -3.97
CA GLY A 388 20.08 16.49 -4.19
C GLY A 388 19.49 15.64 -3.06
N SER A 389 18.35 15.00 -3.35
CA SER A 389 17.56 14.13 -2.46
C SER A 389 17.39 12.78 -3.15
N PHE A 390 18.09 11.77 -2.63
CA PHE A 390 18.27 10.46 -3.25
C PHE A 390 17.68 9.34 -2.38
N GLY A 391 17.12 8.34 -3.04
CA GLY A 391 16.59 7.15 -2.40
C GLY A 391 17.22 5.87 -2.94
N PHE A 392 17.44 4.92 -2.03
CA PHE A 392 17.87 3.56 -2.32
C PHE A 392 17.04 2.59 -1.50
N ALA A 393 16.57 1.51 -2.12
CA ALA A 393 16.02 0.37 -1.38
C ALA A 393 16.41 -0.93 -2.06
N ALA A 394 16.52 -2.01 -1.30
CA ALA A 394 16.78 -3.35 -1.83
C ALA A 394 15.97 -4.41 -1.07
N LYS A 395 15.47 -5.40 -1.81
CA LYS A 395 14.57 -6.45 -1.31
C LYS A 395 15.26 -7.80 -1.19
N GLY A 396 15.15 -8.42 -0.01
CA GLY A 396 15.36 -9.83 0.26
C GLY A 396 14.01 -10.56 0.35
N GLY A 397 13.80 -11.35 1.40
CA GLY A 397 12.49 -11.98 1.67
C GLY A 397 12.26 -13.27 0.88
N HIS A 398 11.02 -13.52 0.46
CA HIS A 398 10.64 -14.75 -0.26
C HIS A 398 9.52 -14.56 -1.30
N ASN A 399 9.45 -15.44 -2.31
CA ASN A 399 8.49 -15.32 -3.42
C ASN A 399 7.06 -15.84 -3.10
N ALA A 400 6.61 -15.65 -1.86
CA ALA A 400 5.27 -15.98 -1.38
C ALA A 400 4.75 -14.93 -0.39
N GLU A 401 5.24 -13.69 -0.51
CA GLU A 401 4.69 -12.55 0.22
C GLU A 401 3.28 -12.19 -0.33
N PRO A 402 2.45 -11.43 0.41
CA PRO A 402 1.18 -10.95 -0.11
C PRO A 402 1.41 -10.03 -1.32
N HIS A 403 0.58 -10.16 -2.37
CA HIS A 403 0.71 -9.38 -3.61
C HIS A 403 2.12 -9.39 -4.22
N ASN A 404 2.86 -10.47 -4.03
CA ASN A 404 4.28 -10.53 -4.31
C ASN A 404 4.65 -10.57 -5.81
N HIS A 405 5.88 -10.15 -6.08
CA HIS A 405 6.60 -10.27 -7.35
C HIS A 405 7.75 -11.29 -7.27
N LEU A 406 8.35 -11.68 -8.39
CA LEU A 406 9.54 -12.54 -8.41
C LEU A 406 10.83 -11.69 -8.42
N ASP A 407 11.10 -11.01 -7.32
CA ASP A 407 11.98 -9.83 -7.25
C ASP A 407 13.09 -9.92 -6.18
N LEU A 408 13.46 -11.12 -5.73
CA LEU A 408 14.45 -11.28 -4.66
C LEU A 408 15.84 -10.79 -5.10
N GLY A 409 16.36 -9.77 -4.43
CA GLY A 409 17.59 -9.07 -4.81
C GLY A 409 17.39 -7.87 -5.72
N HIS A 410 16.14 -7.50 -6.02
CA HIS A 410 15.79 -6.26 -6.70
C HIS A 410 16.16 -5.04 -5.85
N PHE A 411 16.37 -3.90 -6.51
CA PHE A 411 16.72 -2.64 -5.87
C PHE A 411 16.22 -1.43 -6.67
N LEU A 412 15.97 -0.35 -5.92
CA LEU A 412 15.51 0.95 -6.39
C LEU A 412 16.63 1.99 -6.29
N LEU A 413 16.73 2.88 -7.27
CA LEU A 413 17.60 4.05 -7.25
C LEU A 413 16.84 5.24 -7.83
N VAL A 414 16.58 6.22 -6.99
CA VAL A 414 15.72 7.36 -7.32
C VAL A 414 16.32 8.68 -6.88
N GLU A 415 15.96 9.75 -7.59
CA GLU A 415 16.18 11.14 -7.17
C GLU A 415 14.87 11.92 -7.25
N GLU A 416 14.67 12.84 -6.31
CA GLU A 416 13.50 13.71 -6.29
C GLU A 416 13.41 14.58 -7.56
N GLY A 417 12.31 14.42 -8.31
CA GLY A 417 12.06 15.15 -9.55
C GLY A 417 12.72 14.57 -10.81
N GLU A 418 13.37 13.41 -10.73
CA GLU A 418 13.95 12.69 -11.88
C GLU A 418 13.17 11.39 -12.16
N PRO A 419 13.19 10.83 -13.38
CA PRO A 419 12.73 9.46 -13.62
C PRO A 419 13.59 8.45 -12.83
N ASP A 420 13.05 7.25 -12.62
CA ASP A 420 13.74 6.22 -11.84
C ASP A 420 14.94 5.64 -12.61
N PHE A 421 16.10 5.67 -11.97
CA PHE A 421 17.36 5.17 -12.52
C PHE A 421 17.47 3.65 -12.39
N ALA A 422 16.99 3.10 -11.26
CA ALA A 422 16.62 1.70 -11.11
C ALA A 422 15.17 1.66 -10.63
N ALA A 423 14.27 1.15 -11.47
CA ALA A 423 12.83 1.22 -11.29
C ALA A 423 12.25 -0.14 -10.91
N ASP A 424 11.24 -0.10 -10.04
CA ASP A 424 10.21 -1.13 -9.94
C ASP A 424 8.97 -0.60 -10.68
N LEU A 425 8.32 -1.48 -11.44
CA LEU A 425 7.18 -1.10 -12.28
C LEU A 425 5.88 -0.95 -11.47
N GLY A 426 5.88 -1.38 -10.20
CA GLY A 426 4.72 -1.36 -9.33
C GLY A 426 3.65 -2.35 -9.80
N SER A 427 2.38 -2.01 -9.55
CA SER A 427 1.25 -2.87 -9.85
C SER A 427 0.87 -2.88 -11.33
N GLY A 428 0.50 -4.06 -11.84
CA GLY A 428 -0.11 -4.21 -13.16
C GLY A 428 -1.62 -4.00 -13.11
N GLU A 429 -2.26 -3.96 -14.28
CA GLU A 429 -3.73 -3.93 -14.35
C GLU A 429 -4.36 -5.15 -13.66
N TYR A 430 -5.28 -4.89 -12.73
CA TYR A 430 -6.00 -5.93 -12.01
C TYR A 430 -7.05 -6.59 -12.90
N THR A 431 -6.67 -7.71 -13.49
CA THR A 431 -7.53 -8.59 -14.27
C THR A 431 -7.64 -9.96 -13.61
N ALA A 432 -8.63 -10.77 -14.00
CA ALA A 432 -8.72 -12.15 -13.52
C ALA A 432 -7.43 -12.97 -13.76
N ALA A 433 -6.73 -12.72 -14.87
CA ALA A 433 -5.46 -13.37 -15.21
C ALA A 433 -4.29 -12.90 -14.34
N TYR A 434 -4.30 -11.62 -13.90
CA TYR A 434 -3.28 -11.09 -12.98
C TYR A 434 -3.31 -11.74 -11.60
N PHE A 435 -4.48 -12.23 -11.17
CA PHE A 435 -4.65 -13.06 -9.95
C PHE A 435 -4.62 -14.57 -10.25
N GLY A 436 -4.36 -14.95 -11.50
CA GLY A 436 -4.31 -16.32 -11.99
C GLY A 436 -2.88 -16.88 -12.12
N PRO A 437 -2.73 -18.08 -12.69
CA PRO A 437 -1.42 -18.69 -12.94
C PRO A 437 -0.55 -17.87 -13.91
N GLU A 438 -1.13 -16.96 -14.70
CA GLU A 438 -0.44 -16.10 -15.65
C GLU A 438 0.27 -14.90 -14.99
N ARG A 439 0.04 -14.63 -13.71
CA ARG A 439 0.56 -13.46 -12.97
C ARG A 439 2.03 -13.15 -13.27
N TYR A 440 2.89 -14.16 -13.22
CA TYR A 440 4.34 -13.96 -13.40
C TYR A 440 4.80 -13.79 -14.85
N GLY A 441 3.87 -13.85 -15.81
CA GLY A 441 4.07 -13.43 -17.19
C GLY A 441 3.97 -11.92 -17.39
N TYR A 442 3.33 -11.20 -16.46
CA TYR A 442 3.28 -9.74 -16.48
C TYR A 442 4.63 -9.15 -16.03
N ALA A 443 5.10 -8.10 -16.71
CA ALA A 443 6.38 -7.45 -16.36
C ALA A 443 6.42 -6.97 -14.91
N CYS A 444 5.32 -6.41 -14.41
CA CYS A 444 5.16 -5.96 -13.03
C CYS A 444 5.46 -7.06 -12.02
N ALA A 445 4.95 -8.28 -12.20
CA ALA A 445 5.10 -9.34 -11.19
C ALA A 445 6.21 -10.36 -11.51
N GLY A 446 6.64 -10.45 -12.77
CA GLY A 446 7.65 -11.40 -13.22
C GLY A 446 9.08 -10.88 -13.05
N ALA A 447 10.04 -11.79 -12.86
CA ALA A 447 11.45 -11.44 -12.66
C ALA A 447 12.07 -10.64 -13.83
N HIS A 448 11.50 -10.76 -15.03
CA HIS A 448 11.99 -10.07 -16.23
C HIS A 448 11.75 -8.55 -16.22
N GLY A 449 10.80 -8.07 -15.41
CA GLY A 449 10.56 -6.64 -15.17
C GLY A 449 11.30 -6.08 -13.96
N HIS A 450 12.27 -6.83 -13.39
CA HIS A 450 13.04 -6.40 -12.21
C HIS A 450 14.56 -6.43 -12.46
N SER A 451 15.28 -5.55 -11.75
CA SER A 451 16.74 -5.47 -11.76
C SER A 451 17.38 -6.65 -11.00
N LEU A 452 17.56 -7.79 -11.66
CA LEU A 452 17.97 -9.07 -11.04
C LEU A 452 19.13 -9.78 -11.76
N PRO A 453 19.86 -10.67 -11.09
CA PRO A 453 20.71 -11.62 -11.79
C PRO A 453 19.84 -12.67 -12.52
N SER A 454 20.39 -13.31 -13.54
CA SER A 454 19.80 -14.45 -14.23
C SER A 454 20.91 -15.48 -14.47
N PRO A 455 21.10 -16.44 -13.55
CA PRO A 455 22.07 -17.51 -13.72
C PRO A 455 21.57 -18.48 -14.80
N LEU A 456 22.41 -18.85 -15.76
CA LEU A 456 22.06 -19.84 -16.80
C LEU A 456 20.78 -19.49 -17.59
N GLY A 457 20.42 -18.21 -17.70
CA GLY A 457 19.16 -17.77 -18.31
C GLY A 457 17.90 -18.11 -17.52
N LEU A 458 18.02 -18.57 -16.27
CA LEU A 458 16.90 -18.92 -15.42
C LEU A 458 16.21 -17.67 -14.85
N SER A 459 14.90 -17.79 -14.66
CA SER A 459 14.09 -16.87 -13.89
C SER A 459 13.96 -17.35 -12.44
N GLN A 460 13.63 -16.44 -11.53
CA GLN A 460 13.17 -16.83 -10.21
C GLN A 460 11.85 -17.62 -10.31
N LEU A 461 11.57 -18.41 -9.28
CA LEU A 461 10.37 -19.24 -9.15
C LEU A 461 9.47 -18.70 -8.02
N PRO A 462 8.15 -18.89 -8.11
CA PRO A 462 7.24 -18.58 -7.00
C PRO A 462 7.33 -19.63 -5.88
N GLY A 463 6.99 -19.22 -4.66
CA GLY A 463 6.89 -20.12 -3.51
C GLY A 463 7.69 -19.65 -2.30
N ARG A 464 7.30 -20.11 -1.11
CA ARG A 464 7.94 -19.74 0.16
C ARG A 464 9.34 -20.33 0.32
N GLU A 465 9.58 -21.47 -0.34
CA GLU A 465 10.88 -22.12 -0.42
C GLU A 465 11.86 -21.37 -1.36
N ARG A 466 11.37 -20.36 -2.08
CA ARG A 466 12.16 -19.47 -2.93
C ARG A 466 12.41 -18.20 -2.14
N PHE A 467 13.60 -18.11 -1.54
CA PHE A 467 13.94 -17.02 -0.63
C PHE A 467 15.35 -16.51 -0.87
N ALA A 468 15.59 -15.26 -0.45
CA ALA A 468 16.92 -14.68 -0.34
C ALA A 468 17.39 -14.78 1.10
N ARG A 469 18.58 -15.37 1.32
CA ARG A 469 19.20 -15.35 2.64
C ARG A 469 20.10 -14.13 2.76
N ILE A 470 19.85 -13.29 3.76
CA ILE A 470 20.73 -12.17 4.10
C ILE A 470 22.04 -12.71 4.68
N LEU A 471 23.16 -12.42 4.02
CA LEU A 471 24.52 -12.75 4.45
C LEU A 471 25.20 -11.59 5.18
N GLU A 472 24.85 -10.36 4.81
CA GLU A 472 25.35 -9.10 5.38
C GLU A 472 24.26 -8.05 5.21
N ALA A 473 24.00 -7.26 6.26
CA ALA A 473 23.11 -6.11 6.20
C ALA A 473 23.62 -5.05 7.19
N GLU A 474 24.05 -3.91 6.67
CA GLU A 474 24.59 -2.80 7.47
C GLU A 474 23.99 -1.48 6.99
N ALA A 475 23.52 -0.67 7.94
CA ALA A 475 23.05 0.69 7.70
C ALA A 475 24.01 1.67 8.40
N GLY A 476 24.62 2.58 7.65
CA GLY A 476 25.69 3.46 8.13
C GLY A 476 25.60 4.88 7.61
N ALA A 477 26.30 5.82 8.25
CA ALA A 477 26.26 7.23 7.85
C ALA A 477 26.90 7.49 6.47
N ALA A 478 28.01 6.80 6.16
CA ALA A 478 28.74 6.96 4.90
C ALA A 478 28.31 5.98 3.81
N GLU A 479 27.85 4.79 4.19
CA GLU A 479 27.39 3.77 3.27
C GLU A 479 26.46 2.76 3.93
N ASP A 480 25.64 2.12 3.11
CA ASP A 480 24.87 0.93 3.49
C ASP A 480 25.33 -0.28 2.65
N ARG A 481 25.20 -1.48 3.21
CA ARG A 481 25.62 -2.72 2.57
C ARG A 481 24.55 -3.78 2.72
N LEU A 482 24.25 -4.48 1.63
CA LEU A 482 23.43 -5.67 1.63
C LEU A 482 24.11 -6.76 0.80
N ARG A 483 24.23 -7.95 1.36
CA ARG A 483 24.67 -9.15 0.64
C ARG A 483 23.64 -10.25 0.79
N LEU A 484 23.18 -10.79 -0.33
CA LEU A 484 22.18 -11.83 -0.41
C LEU A 484 22.76 -13.10 -1.03
N GLU A 485 22.31 -14.26 -0.55
CA GLU A 485 22.41 -15.54 -1.25
C GLU A 485 21.06 -15.85 -1.89
N LEU A 486 21.05 -16.06 -3.20
CA LEU A 486 19.86 -16.12 -4.05
C LEU A 486 19.66 -17.49 -4.70
N ALA A 487 20.55 -18.47 -4.51
CA ALA A 487 20.45 -19.77 -5.19
C ALA A 487 19.07 -20.44 -5.04
N ALA A 488 18.44 -20.33 -3.85
CA ALA A 488 17.11 -20.89 -3.59
C ALA A 488 16.00 -20.24 -4.43
N ALA A 489 16.09 -18.93 -4.70
CA ALA A 489 15.12 -18.17 -5.50
C ALA A 489 14.98 -18.71 -6.94
N TYR A 490 16.08 -19.23 -7.50
CA TYR A 490 16.16 -19.78 -8.86
C TYR A 490 16.08 -21.32 -8.90
N GLY A 491 16.01 -21.98 -7.74
CA GLY A 491 16.04 -23.44 -7.66
C GLY A 491 17.35 -24.07 -8.15
N LEU A 492 18.47 -23.38 -7.92
CA LEU A 492 19.79 -23.91 -8.30
C LEU A 492 20.11 -25.21 -7.52
N PRO A 493 20.91 -26.12 -8.10
CA PRO A 493 21.26 -27.39 -7.46
C PRO A 493 22.03 -27.18 -6.15
N LEU A 494 21.95 -28.17 -5.25
CA LEU A 494 22.70 -28.17 -4.00
C LEU A 494 24.21 -27.97 -4.27
N GLY A 495 24.83 -27.06 -3.52
CA GLY A 495 26.23 -26.70 -3.69
C GLY A 495 26.48 -25.55 -4.69
N ALA A 496 25.46 -25.12 -5.44
CA ALA A 496 25.51 -23.86 -6.16
C ALA A 496 25.32 -22.67 -5.19
N SER A 497 25.89 -21.53 -5.55
CA SER A 497 25.78 -20.26 -4.81
C SER A 497 25.65 -19.13 -5.82
N LEU A 498 24.67 -18.26 -5.61
CA LEU A 498 24.49 -17.02 -6.35
C LEU A 498 24.42 -15.89 -5.34
N THR A 499 25.50 -15.14 -5.18
CA THR A 499 25.51 -14.02 -4.24
C THR A 499 25.41 -12.68 -4.95
N ARG A 500 24.52 -11.81 -4.49
CA ARG A 500 24.44 -10.40 -4.88
C ARG A 500 24.95 -9.53 -3.73
N ARG A 501 25.83 -8.58 -4.02
CA ARG A 501 26.29 -7.55 -3.09
C ARG A 501 25.90 -6.18 -3.64
N LEU A 502 25.26 -5.38 -2.80
CA LEU A 502 24.87 -4.00 -3.04
C LEU A 502 25.54 -3.12 -1.99
N ARG A 503 26.31 -2.12 -2.42
CA ARG A 503 26.94 -1.15 -1.54
C ARG A 503 26.57 0.26 -1.98
N TRP A 504 25.75 0.91 -1.18
CA TRP A 504 25.26 2.26 -1.43
C TRP A 504 26.13 3.28 -0.71
N ARG A 505 26.88 4.09 -1.46
CA ARG A 505 27.79 5.12 -0.90
C ARG A 505 27.13 6.49 -0.90
N LYS A 506 27.01 7.09 0.28
CA LYS A 506 26.29 8.35 0.55
C LYS A 506 27.21 9.58 0.42
N GLN A 507 27.79 9.75 -0.75
CA GLN A 507 28.60 10.93 -1.08
C GLN A 507 27.70 12.11 -1.47
N GLU A 508 28.27 13.25 -1.85
CA GLU A 508 27.47 14.40 -2.33
C GLU A 508 26.56 14.01 -3.50
N LEU A 509 27.13 13.30 -4.49
CA LEU A 509 26.37 12.52 -5.46
C LEU A 509 26.62 11.04 -5.14
N PRO A 510 25.60 10.26 -4.78
CA PRO A 510 25.80 8.91 -4.31
C PRO A 510 26.15 7.94 -5.45
N GLU A 511 26.61 6.74 -5.06
CA GLU A 511 27.04 5.69 -5.98
C GLU A 511 26.62 4.32 -5.44
N LEU A 512 26.07 3.47 -6.30
CA LEU A 512 25.82 2.07 -6.00
C LEU A 512 26.89 1.19 -6.66
N GLU A 513 27.60 0.41 -5.85
CA GLU A 513 28.41 -0.70 -6.33
C GLU A 513 27.59 -1.99 -6.25
N LEU A 514 27.48 -2.71 -7.37
CA LEU A 514 26.77 -3.98 -7.49
C LEU A 514 27.77 -5.07 -7.90
N THR A 515 27.70 -6.23 -7.25
CA THR A 515 28.45 -7.43 -7.66
C THR A 515 27.56 -8.66 -7.57
N ASP A 516 27.44 -9.40 -8.66
CA ASP A 516 26.80 -10.70 -8.71
C ASP A 516 27.87 -11.78 -8.96
N GLU A 517 27.89 -12.82 -8.11
CA GLU A 517 28.83 -13.94 -8.20
C GLU A 517 28.06 -15.26 -8.26
N LEU A 518 28.24 -16.02 -9.34
CA LEU A 518 27.73 -17.38 -9.48
C LEU A 518 28.87 -18.39 -9.29
N ARG A 519 28.63 -19.42 -8.49
CA ARG A 519 29.44 -20.62 -8.36
C ARG A 519 28.56 -21.85 -8.52
N LEU A 520 28.97 -22.77 -9.38
CA LEU A 520 28.31 -24.05 -9.64
C LEU A 520 29.21 -25.20 -9.19
N PRO A 521 28.64 -26.32 -8.70
CA PRO A 521 29.41 -27.53 -8.45
C PRO A 521 29.94 -28.11 -9.77
N GLU A 522 31.14 -28.70 -9.76
CA GLU A 522 31.81 -29.29 -10.93
C GLU A 522 30.95 -30.34 -11.68
N LEU A 523 29.98 -30.96 -11.00
CA LEU A 523 29.06 -31.97 -11.55
C LEU A 523 27.97 -31.39 -12.47
N ALA A 524 27.89 -30.07 -12.68
CA ALA A 524 26.91 -29.44 -13.56
C ALA A 524 27.25 -29.57 -15.08
N GLY A 525 27.83 -30.71 -15.48
CA GLY A 525 28.00 -31.14 -16.88
C GLY A 525 26.68 -31.58 -17.54
N ALA A 526 25.55 -31.00 -17.15
CA ALA A 526 24.30 -31.14 -17.89
C ALA A 526 24.41 -30.33 -19.18
N ALA A 527 23.79 -30.83 -20.26
CA ALA A 527 23.71 -30.14 -21.54
C ALA A 527 23.21 -28.70 -21.33
N ARG A 528 24.11 -27.73 -21.49
CA ARG A 528 23.77 -26.31 -21.46
C ARG A 528 23.20 -25.95 -22.83
N PRO A 529 22.14 -25.15 -22.92
CA PRO A 529 21.73 -24.61 -24.21
C PRO A 529 22.87 -23.79 -24.80
N ASP A 530 23.26 -24.08 -26.05
CA ASP A 530 24.30 -23.33 -26.74
C ASP A 530 23.94 -21.84 -26.79
N GLY A 531 24.92 -20.96 -26.49
CA GLY A 531 24.77 -19.52 -26.60
C GLY A 531 24.12 -18.81 -25.40
N VAL A 532 23.79 -19.51 -24.31
CA VAL A 532 23.29 -18.88 -23.08
C VAL A 532 24.46 -18.43 -22.18
N PRO A 533 24.49 -17.17 -21.71
CA PRO A 533 25.51 -16.72 -20.78
C PRO A 533 25.42 -17.44 -19.43
N LEU A 534 26.56 -17.70 -18.80
CA LEU A 534 26.60 -18.32 -17.48
C LEU A 534 25.91 -17.43 -16.42
N LEU A 535 26.07 -16.13 -16.54
CA LEU A 535 25.42 -15.14 -15.71
C LEU A 535 25.06 -13.90 -16.55
N ALA A 536 23.84 -13.41 -16.35
CA ALA A 536 23.43 -12.08 -16.78
C ALA A 536 22.92 -11.28 -15.58
N THR A 537 22.97 -9.96 -15.66
CA THR A 537 22.39 -9.04 -14.68
C THR A 537 21.57 -8.00 -15.42
N ALA A 538 20.29 -7.88 -15.06
CA ALA A 538 19.40 -6.87 -15.60
C ALA A 538 19.34 -5.64 -14.70
N LEU A 539 19.17 -4.47 -15.31
CA LEU A 539 18.76 -3.21 -14.68
C LEU A 539 17.54 -2.67 -15.43
N ILE A 540 16.48 -2.36 -14.70
CA ILE A 540 15.26 -1.78 -15.21
C ILE A 540 15.28 -0.28 -14.94
N THR A 541 15.06 0.53 -15.96
CA THR A 541 15.17 1.99 -15.84
C THR A 541 14.08 2.70 -16.63
N ARG A 542 13.66 3.87 -16.14
CA ARG A 542 12.78 4.82 -16.84
C ARG A 542 13.58 5.93 -17.53
N CYS A 543 14.91 5.86 -17.48
CA CYS A 543 15.81 6.83 -18.11
C CYS A 543 16.20 6.39 -19.53
N GLU A 544 16.46 7.36 -20.41
CA GLU A 544 16.91 7.06 -21.77
C GLU A 544 18.43 6.80 -21.82
N PRO A 545 18.88 5.73 -22.49
CA PRO A 545 20.29 5.53 -22.80
C PRO A 545 20.77 6.53 -23.85
N LEU A 546 21.79 7.34 -23.54
CA LEU A 546 22.34 8.35 -24.45
C LEU A 546 23.54 7.88 -25.26
N GLY A 547 24.38 7.03 -24.68
CA GLY A 547 25.65 6.66 -25.29
C GLY A 547 26.31 5.51 -24.56
N GLN A 548 26.91 4.61 -25.35
CA GLN A 548 27.63 3.44 -24.90
C GLN A 548 29.06 3.49 -25.42
N GLU A 549 30.00 3.20 -24.53
CA GLU A 549 31.40 2.90 -24.84
C GLU A 549 31.74 1.52 -24.25
N ASP A 550 32.89 0.96 -24.62
CA ASP A 550 33.34 -0.28 -23.97
C ASP A 550 33.55 -0.04 -22.46
N GLY A 551 32.84 -0.79 -21.63
CA GLY A 551 32.88 -0.63 -20.17
C GLY A 551 32.04 0.51 -19.59
N SER A 552 31.21 1.21 -20.38
CA SER A 552 30.39 2.33 -19.87
C SER A 552 29.09 2.57 -20.63
N LEU A 553 28.03 2.93 -19.89
CA LEU A 553 26.75 3.41 -20.42
C LEU A 553 26.33 4.69 -19.68
N LEU A 554 25.82 5.68 -20.42
CA LEU A 554 25.25 6.90 -19.86
C LEU A 554 23.73 6.90 -19.98
N LEU A 555 23.04 7.07 -18.85
CA LEU A 555 21.60 7.30 -18.77
C LEU A 555 21.29 8.77 -18.53
N GLN A 556 20.19 9.24 -19.11
CA GLN A 556 19.69 10.59 -18.99
C GLN A 556 18.33 10.61 -18.30
N GLY A 557 18.29 11.28 -17.14
CA GLY A 557 17.07 11.73 -16.49
C GLY A 557 16.61 13.08 -17.04
N SER A 558 15.74 13.77 -16.32
CA SER A 558 15.25 15.10 -16.71
C SER A 558 16.33 16.17 -16.60
N ARG A 559 17.10 16.16 -15.52
CA ARG A 559 18.25 17.06 -15.31
C ARG A 559 19.50 16.29 -14.93
N ARG A 560 19.33 15.12 -14.31
CA ARG A 560 20.42 14.29 -13.82
C ARG A 560 20.90 13.30 -14.87
N ARG A 561 22.17 12.91 -14.79
CA ARG A 561 22.69 11.75 -15.53
C ARG A 561 23.19 10.70 -14.58
N MET A 562 23.18 9.44 -15.02
CA MET A 562 23.84 8.35 -14.31
C MET A 562 24.79 7.64 -15.26
N ARG A 563 26.02 7.42 -14.82
CA ARG A 563 26.97 6.58 -15.54
C ARG A 563 27.00 5.21 -14.88
N ILE A 564 26.83 4.19 -15.71
CA ILE A 564 27.02 2.79 -15.35
C ILE A 564 28.35 2.35 -15.94
N THR A 565 29.25 1.81 -15.13
CA THR A 565 30.55 1.29 -15.59
C THR A 565 30.77 -0.17 -15.23
N TRP A 566 31.54 -0.87 -16.05
CA TRP A 566 31.97 -2.26 -15.85
C TRP A 566 33.37 -2.45 -16.45
N PRO A 567 34.10 -3.53 -16.13
CA PRO A 567 35.41 -3.77 -16.73
C PRO A 567 35.29 -3.91 -18.27
N ALA A 568 36.07 -3.13 -19.01
CA ALA A 568 36.09 -3.15 -20.47
C ALA A 568 36.32 -4.57 -21.03
N GLY A 569 35.58 -4.95 -22.07
CA GLY A 569 35.62 -6.27 -22.70
C GLY A 569 35.07 -7.43 -21.86
N SER A 570 34.60 -7.21 -20.63
CA SER A 570 34.13 -8.30 -19.77
C SER A 570 32.66 -8.69 -19.98
N LEU A 571 31.81 -7.76 -20.44
CA LEU A 571 30.37 -7.94 -20.56
C LEU A 571 29.84 -7.45 -21.90
N GLN A 572 28.83 -8.14 -22.42
CA GLN A 572 27.98 -7.67 -23.50
C GLN A 572 26.75 -6.99 -22.92
N LEU A 573 26.46 -5.76 -23.36
CA LEU A 573 25.25 -5.03 -22.97
C LEU A 573 24.19 -5.18 -24.06
N ARG A 574 22.99 -5.64 -23.68
CA ARG A 574 21.77 -5.53 -24.49
C ARG A 574 20.83 -4.48 -23.91
N ILE A 575 20.28 -3.65 -24.78
CA ILE A 575 19.32 -2.59 -24.44
C ILE A 575 18.00 -2.94 -25.11
N GLU A 576 16.99 -3.19 -24.29
CA GLU A 576 15.66 -3.62 -24.73
C GLU A 576 14.63 -2.60 -24.27
N ARG A 577 13.73 -2.19 -25.17
CA ARG A 577 12.59 -1.32 -24.85
C ARG A 577 11.34 -2.17 -24.80
N HIS A 578 10.59 -2.03 -23.72
CA HIS A 578 9.39 -2.81 -23.45
C HIS A 578 8.24 -1.86 -23.08
N SER A 579 7.02 -2.35 -23.21
CA SER A 579 5.83 -1.71 -22.68
C SER A 579 5.02 -2.66 -21.81
N PHE A 580 4.21 -2.11 -20.91
CA PHE A 580 3.32 -2.86 -20.03
C PHE A 580 2.06 -2.03 -19.71
N SER A 581 0.98 -2.70 -19.29
CA SER A 581 -0.23 -2.04 -18.78
C SER A 581 -0.07 -1.81 -17.27
N ASN A 582 -0.08 -0.55 -16.85
CA ASN A 582 -0.01 -0.17 -15.44
C ASN A 582 -1.32 -0.47 -14.70
N HIS A 583 -1.36 -0.21 -13.40
CA HIS A 583 -2.54 -0.47 -12.56
C HIS A 583 -3.85 0.15 -13.09
N SER A 584 -3.76 1.32 -13.74
CA SER A 584 -4.91 2.03 -14.32
C SER A 584 -5.29 1.57 -15.74
N GLY A 585 -4.65 0.52 -16.27
CA GLY A 585 -4.87 0.04 -17.63
C GLY A 585 -4.21 0.93 -18.70
N LEU A 586 -3.27 1.80 -18.32
CA LEU A 586 -2.54 2.68 -19.25
C LEU A 586 -1.23 2.03 -19.68
N GLU A 587 -0.92 2.11 -20.96
CA GLU A 587 0.34 1.60 -21.48
C GLU A 587 1.50 2.54 -21.12
N GLU A 588 2.52 1.98 -20.48
CA GLU A 588 3.77 2.66 -20.13
C GLU A 588 4.98 1.92 -20.70
N THR A 589 6.10 2.63 -20.84
CA THR A 589 7.36 2.07 -21.34
C THR A 589 8.44 2.01 -20.27
N TYR A 590 9.35 1.06 -20.42
CA TYR A 590 10.57 0.95 -19.65
C TYR A 590 11.72 0.39 -20.48
N VAL A 591 12.95 0.58 -20.00
CA VAL A 591 14.16 0.07 -20.62
C VAL A 591 14.75 -1.03 -19.73
N ARG A 592 15.06 -2.16 -20.33
CA ARG A 592 15.82 -3.25 -19.70
C ARG A 592 17.24 -3.28 -20.25
N LEU A 593 18.21 -3.13 -19.35
CA LEU A 593 19.64 -3.17 -19.63
C LEU A 593 20.18 -4.51 -19.13
N ALA A 594 20.51 -5.43 -20.03
CA ALA A 594 21.04 -6.74 -19.68
C ALA A 594 22.55 -6.80 -19.91
N PHE A 595 23.31 -6.95 -18.83
CA PHE A 595 24.76 -7.12 -18.83
C PHE A 595 25.08 -8.61 -18.75
N GLU A 596 25.79 -9.14 -19.73
CA GLU A 596 25.96 -10.59 -19.90
C GLU A 596 27.43 -10.95 -19.96
N THR A 597 27.83 -11.96 -19.19
CA THR A 597 29.14 -12.57 -19.38
C THR A 597 29.22 -13.16 -20.78
N ALA A 598 30.39 -13.11 -21.41
CA ALA A 598 30.61 -13.83 -22.67
C ALA A 598 30.16 -15.29 -22.53
N ALA A 599 29.41 -15.80 -23.52
CA ALA A 599 29.06 -17.21 -23.55
C ALA A 599 30.36 -18.03 -23.47
N PRO A 600 30.50 -18.92 -22.48
CA PRO A 600 31.76 -19.62 -22.30
C PRO A 600 32.04 -20.48 -23.53
N VAL A 601 33.24 -20.35 -24.09
CA VAL A 601 33.71 -21.19 -25.22
C VAL A 601 33.90 -22.65 -24.75
N ASP A 602 33.99 -22.87 -23.43
CA ASP A 602 34.21 -24.17 -22.80
C ASP A 602 33.06 -24.55 -21.86
N ALA A 603 32.53 -25.77 -22.02
CA ALA A 603 31.51 -26.37 -21.17
C ALA A 603 32.00 -26.71 -19.74
N ALA A 604 33.22 -26.30 -19.36
CA ALA A 604 33.81 -26.47 -18.03
C ALA A 604 33.68 -25.26 -17.08
N ALA A 605 33.25 -24.09 -17.56
CA ALA A 605 33.14 -22.90 -16.69
C ALA A 605 32.14 -23.12 -15.55
N SER A 606 32.62 -23.07 -14.30
CA SER A 606 31.87 -23.32 -13.06
C SER A 606 31.63 -22.06 -12.22
N SER A 607 32.12 -20.90 -12.65
CA SER A 607 31.89 -19.63 -11.96
C SER A 607 31.81 -18.46 -12.94
N ALA A 608 31.01 -17.45 -12.59
CA ALA A 608 30.91 -16.18 -13.30
C ALA A 608 30.74 -15.03 -12.30
N SER A 609 31.18 -13.85 -12.69
CA SER A 609 31.02 -12.63 -11.89
C SER A 609 30.66 -11.45 -12.77
N ILE A 610 29.75 -10.60 -12.29
CA ILE A 610 29.40 -9.31 -12.90
C ILE A 610 29.62 -8.23 -11.84
N SER A 611 30.27 -7.13 -12.22
CA SER A 611 30.48 -5.98 -11.34
C SER A 611 30.12 -4.69 -12.06
N LEU A 612 29.21 -3.92 -11.47
CA LEU A 612 28.72 -2.64 -12.00
C LEU A 612 28.93 -1.53 -10.96
N SER A 613 29.30 -0.33 -11.41
CA SER A 613 29.21 0.91 -10.62
C SER A 613 28.19 1.85 -11.27
N LEU A 614 27.19 2.28 -10.50
CA LEU A 614 26.13 3.19 -10.92
C LEU A 614 26.34 4.51 -10.17
N ARG A 615 26.86 5.53 -10.86
CA ARG A 615 27.20 6.83 -10.27
C ARG A 615 26.33 7.94 -10.82
N PHE A 616 25.70 8.70 -9.92
CA PHE A 616 25.02 9.95 -10.25
C PHE A 616 26.03 11.01 -10.69
N LEU A 617 25.72 11.75 -11.75
CA LEU A 617 26.56 12.80 -12.32
C LEU A 617 25.81 14.13 -12.33
N PRO A 618 26.52 15.28 -12.28
CA PRO A 618 25.90 16.60 -12.43
C PRO A 618 25.06 16.76 -13.70
#